data_AF-A0AAW1MXQ3-F1
#
_entry.id   AF-A0AAW1MXQ3-F1
#
_cell.length_a   1.000
_cell.length_b   1.000
_cell.length_c   1.000
_cell.angle_alpha   90.00
_cell.angle_beta   90.00
_cell.angle_gamma   90.00
#
_symmetry.space_group_name_H-M   'P 1'
#
loop_
_entity.id
_entity.type
_entity.pdbx_description
1 polymer ?
#
loop_
_entity_poly.entity_id
_entity_poly.type
_entity_poly.pdbx_seq_one_letter_code
_entity_poly.pdbx_strand_id
1 'polypeptide(L)'
;MAMITKMAATSSSSLSLFSNTQHRNYTPPSTPKPGPNRLKCQAGNQTGFFTKLGRLIKEKAKSDVDKIFSGFSKTRDNLAVIDELLLYWNLADTDKVLDELEEALLVSDFGPRITIKIVESLREDILAGKLKSGPEIKDALKKSVLDLLTKKGSQTELRLGFRKPAVVMIVGVNGGGKTTSLGKLAHRLKKGGSKILMAAGDTFRAAASDQLEIWAERAGCEIVVAQKEKAKASSGC
;
A
#
# COMPACT_ATOMS: atom_id res chain seq x y z
N MET A 1 3.81 5.73 -20.17
CA MET A 1 2.57 5.98 -19.41
C MET A 1 1.91 4.63 -19.16
N ALA A 2 1.40 4.30 -17.99
CA ALA A 2 0.80 2.97 -17.82
C ALA A 2 -0.46 3.03 -16.96
N MET A 3 -1.48 2.28 -17.39
CA MET A 3 -2.86 2.40 -16.93
C MET A 3 -3.28 1.13 -16.19
N ILE A 4 -3.95 1.27 -15.05
CA ILE A 4 -4.66 0.18 -14.38
C ILE A 4 -6.17 0.45 -14.48
N THR A 5 -6.90 -0.50 -15.04
CA THR A 5 -8.36 -0.49 -15.17
C THR A 5 -8.93 -1.57 -14.25
N LYS A 6 -9.78 -1.18 -13.28
CA LYS A 6 -10.48 -2.13 -12.39
C LYS A 6 -11.84 -2.55 -12.96
N MET A 7 -11.96 -3.77 -13.48
CA MET A 7 -13.22 -4.31 -14.03
C MET A 7 -14.01 -5.17 -13.01
N ALA A 8 -15.32 -5.35 -13.21
CA ALA A 8 -16.22 -6.07 -12.31
C ALA A 8 -16.29 -7.59 -12.62
N ALA A 9 -16.68 -8.38 -11.60
CA ALA A 9 -17.10 -9.78 -11.76
C ALA A 9 -18.47 -9.85 -12.42
N THR A 10 -18.56 -10.46 -13.58
CA THR A 10 -19.82 -10.87 -14.19
C THR A 10 -20.18 -12.24 -13.62
N SER A 11 -21.18 -12.28 -12.74
CA SER A 11 -21.88 -13.52 -12.37
C SER A 11 -22.88 -13.83 -13.47
N SER A 12 -22.67 -14.92 -14.21
CA SER A 12 -23.68 -15.50 -15.09
C SER A 12 -24.65 -16.34 -14.24
N SER A 13 -25.94 -16.04 -14.32
CA SER A 13 -27.00 -16.96 -13.90
C SER A 13 -28.20 -16.72 -14.81
N SER A 14 -28.30 -17.54 -15.85
CA SER A 14 -29.50 -17.68 -16.68
C SER A 14 -30.46 -18.64 -15.98
N LEU A 15 -31.64 -18.16 -15.60
CA LEU A 15 -32.75 -19.00 -15.15
C LEU A 15 -34.02 -18.62 -15.92
N SER A 16 -34.31 -19.44 -16.93
CA SER A 16 -35.61 -19.71 -17.53
C SER A 16 -35.88 -21.20 -17.25
N LEU A 17 -37.06 -21.78 -17.16
CA LEU A 17 -38.46 -21.41 -17.35
C LEU A 17 -39.25 -22.65 -16.86
N PHE A 18 -40.50 -22.42 -16.44
CA PHE A 18 -41.62 -23.37 -16.47
C PHE A 18 -41.74 -24.56 -15.49
N SER A 19 -43.01 -24.95 -15.40
CA SER A 19 -43.81 -25.56 -14.34
C SER A 19 -44.26 -27.01 -14.62
N ASN A 20 -44.81 -27.63 -13.56
CA ASN A 20 -45.91 -28.63 -13.51
C ASN A 20 -45.63 -30.16 -13.68
N THR A 21 -45.80 -30.85 -12.53
CA THR A 21 -46.75 -31.97 -12.22
C THR A 21 -46.82 -33.25 -13.08
N GLN A 22 -46.51 -34.42 -12.50
CA GLN A 22 -47.46 -35.48 -12.03
C GLN A 22 -46.81 -36.88 -11.79
N HIS A 23 -47.53 -37.66 -10.98
CA HIS A 23 -47.27 -38.95 -10.30
C HIS A 23 -46.82 -40.17 -11.13
N ARG A 24 -46.10 -41.10 -10.47
CA ARG A 24 -46.45 -42.54 -10.37
C ARG A 24 -45.67 -43.28 -9.26
N ASN A 25 -46.35 -44.22 -8.58
CA ASN A 25 -45.90 -45.03 -7.43
C ASN A 25 -45.38 -46.42 -7.84
N TYR A 26 -44.39 -47.00 -7.13
CA TYR A 26 -44.27 -48.45 -6.81
C TYR A 26 -43.18 -48.73 -5.72
N THR A 27 -43.38 -49.78 -4.89
CA THR A 27 -42.54 -50.27 -3.75
C THR A 27 -42.38 -51.82 -3.83
N PRO A 28 -41.60 -52.55 -2.98
CA PRO A 28 -40.19 -52.51 -2.56
C PRO A 28 -39.47 -53.90 -2.76
N PRO A 29 -38.22 -54.14 -2.27
CA PRO A 29 -38.07 -55.03 -1.11
C PRO A 29 -36.95 -54.62 -0.11
N SER A 30 -36.77 -55.44 0.93
CA SER A 30 -36.48 -55.11 2.34
C SER A 30 -35.03 -55.26 2.86
N THR A 31 -34.64 -54.28 3.72
CA THR A 31 -33.69 -54.31 4.89
C THR A 31 -32.19 -54.60 4.64
N PRO A 32 -31.22 -54.07 5.44
CA PRO A 32 -31.31 -53.73 6.87
C PRO A 32 -30.91 -52.28 7.26
N LYS A 33 -31.40 -51.85 8.43
CA LYS A 33 -31.15 -50.52 9.04
C LYS A 33 -29.68 -50.36 9.50
N PRO A 34 -28.99 -49.29 9.11
CA PRO A 34 -27.95 -48.67 9.93
C PRO A 34 -28.57 -47.54 10.78
N GLY A 35 -28.13 -47.42 12.03
CA GLY A 35 -28.66 -46.49 13.03
C GLY A 35 -28.55 -45.00 12.67
N PRO A 36 -29.07 -44.09 13.50
CA PRO A 36 -29.06 -42.67 13.21
C PRO A 36 -27.61 -42.17 13.25
N ASN A 37 -26.98 -42.03 12.08
CA ASN A 37 -25.83 -41.14 11.92
C ASN A 37 -26.35 -39.70 12.02
N ARG A 38 -26.65 -39.31 13.26
CA ARG A 38 -26.78 -37.93 13.68
C ARG A 38 -25.44 -37.28 13.35
N LEU A 39 -25.41 -36.51 12.26
CA LEU A 39 -24.39 -35.50 12.02
C LEU A 39 -24.33 -34.62 13.26
N LYS A 40 -23.41 -34.94 14.18
CA LYS A 40 -23.03 -34.02 15.23
C LYS A 40 -22.21 -32.94 14.54
N CYS A 41 -22.87 -31.82 14.24
CA CYS A 41 -22.17 -30.56 14.07
C CYS A 41 -21.49 -30.28 15.42
N GLN A 42 -20.22 -30.63 15.56
CA GLN A 42 -19.41 -30.14 16.67
C GLN A 42 -19.26 -28.64 16.45
N ALA A 43 -19.96 -27.86 17.27
CA ALA A 43 -19.68 -26.45 17.48
C ALA A 43 -18.28 -26.32 18.09
N GLY A 44 -17.25 -26.45 17.26
CA GLY A 44 -15.87 -26.20 17.62
C GLY A 44 -15.67 -24.69 17.80
N ASN A 45 -15.58 -24.27 19.07
CA ASN A 45 -15.01 -23.01 19.57
C ASN A 45 -14.62 -21.96 18.51
N GLN A 46 -15.54 -21.02 18.29
CA GLN A 46 -15.30 -19.75 17.59
C GLN A 46 -14.19 -18.88 18.25
N THR A 47 -13.74 -19.22 19.46
CA THR A 47 -12.70 -18.49 20.22
C THR A 47 -11.28 -18.61 19.66
N GLY A 48 -10.99 -19.61 18.83
CA GLY A 48 -9.65 -19.82 18.24
C GLY A 48 -9.38 -19.04 16.94
N PHE A 49 -10.42 -18.75 16.17
CA PHE A 49 -10.28 -18.08 14.87
C PHE A 49 -9.96 -16.59 15.02
N PHE A 50 -10.68 -15.89 15.90
CA PHE A 50 -10.46 -14.46 16.14
C PHE A 50 -9.13 -14.16 16.84
N THR A 51 -8.67 -15.04 17.74
CA THR A 51 -7.35 -14.93 18.37
C THR A 51 -6.22 -15.19 17.37
N LYS A 52 -6.38 -16.16 16.47
CA LYS A 52 -5.43 -16.41 15.37
C LYS A 52 -5.41 -15.27 14.36
N LEU A 53 -6.58 -14.73 14.00
CA LEU A 53 -6.70 -13.58 13.10
C LEU A 53 -6.07 -12.32 13.70
N GLY A 54 -6.31 -12.05 14.98
CA GLY A 54 -5.69 -10.94 15.70
C GLY A 54 -4.16 -11.05 15.75
N ARG A 55 -3.63 -12.27 15.98
CA ARG A 55 -2.19 -12.53 15.93
C ARG A 55 -1.61 -12.26 14.54
N LEU A 56 -2.26 -12.76 13.49
CA LEU A 56 -1.81 -12.56 12.10
C LEU A 56 -1.82 -11.09 11.68
N ILE A 57 -2.86 -10.34 12.07
CA ILE A 57 -2.94 -8.90 11.79
C ILE A 57 -1.82 -8.16 12.54
N LYS A 58 -1.58 -8.50 13.80
CA LYS A 58 -0.51 -7.90 14.62
C LYS A 58 0.89 -8.21 14.07
N GLU A 59 1.16 -9.46 13.70
CA GLU A 59 2.43 -9.88 13.11
C GLU A 59 2.68 -9.19 11.76
N LYS A 60 1.65 -9.09 10.92
CA LYS A 60 1.77 -8.41 9.63
C LYS A 60 1.96 -6.90 9.78
N ALA A 61 1.22 -6.26 10.68
CA ALA A 61 1.41 -4.86 11.02
C ALA A 61 2.83 -4.60 11.55
N LYS A 62 3.32 -5.47 12.44
CA LYS A 62 4.70 -5.40 12.95
C LYS A 62 5.72 -5.52 11.82
N SER A 63 5.56 -6.51 10.94
CA SER A 63 6.45 -6.69 9.79
C SER A 63 6.46 -5.48 8.84
N ASP A 64 5.31 -4.86 8.60
CA ASP A 64 5.22 -3.69 7.73
C ASP A 64 5.84 -2.44 8.39
N VAL A 65 5.70 -2.29 9.71
CA VAL A 65 6.41 -1.26 10.49
C VAL A 65 7.92 -1.49 10.46
N ASP A 66 8.37 -2.73 10.67
CA ASP A 66 9.80 -3.08 10.65
C ASP A 66 10.43 -2.78 9.28
N LYS A 67 9.70 -3.00 8.18
CA LYS A 67 10.16 -2.63 6.83
C LYS A 67 10.38 -1.12 6.71
N ILE A 68 9.49 -0.29 7.26
CA ILE A 68 9.65 1.16 7.27
C ILE A 68 10.92 1.53 8.06
N PHE A 69 11.08 0.99 9.27
CA PHE A 69 12.28 1.24 10.08
C PHE A 69 13.57 0.81 9.37
N SER A 70 13.57 -0.35 8.69
CA SER A 70 14.74 -0.81 7.93
C SER A 70 15.03 0.06 6.71
N GLY A 71 14.01 0.60 6.04
CA GLY A 71 14.16 1.47 4.89
C GLY A 71 14.73 2.84 5.23
N PHE A 72 14.46 3.33 6.44
CA PHE A 72 14.94 4.62 6.94
C PHE A 72 16.08 4.49 7.97
N SER A 73 16.76 3.34 8.05
CA SER A 73 17.79 3.10 9.08
C SER A 73 18.90 4.16 9.03
N LYS A 74 19.45 4.42 7.84
CA LYS A 74 20.51 5.43 7.64
C LYS A 74 20.07 6.83 8.04
N THR A 75 18.85 7.23 7.66
CA THR A 75 18.29 8.54 8.03
C THR A 75 18.12 8.64 9.55
N ARG A 76 17.65 7.57 10.21
CA ARG A 76 17.52 7.53 11.66
C ARG A 76 18.88 7.63 12.36
N ASP A 77 19.89 6.95 11.83
CA ASP A 77 21.24 6.98 12.40
C ASP A 77 21.86 8.38 12.29
N ASN A 78 21.67 9.08 11.16
CA ASN A 78 22.08 10.48 11.00
C ASN A 78 21.35 11.42 11.96
N LEU A 79 20.05 11.22 12.17
CA LEU A 79 19.25 12.04 13.08
C LEU A 79 19.48 11.73 14.57
N ALA A 80 20.20 10.65 14.90
CA ALA A 80 20.50 10.30 16.30
C ALA A 80 21.38 11.34 16.99
N VAL A 81 22.18 12.11 16.23
CA VAL A 81 22.98 13.23 16.74
C VAL A 81 22.12 14.24 17.50
N ILE A 82 20.86 14.43 17.08
CA ILE A 82 19.91 15.33 17.75
C ILE A 82 19.69 14.94 19.22
N ASP A 83 19.71 13.65 19.54
CA ASP A 83 19.54 13.18 20.91
C ASP A 83 20.69 13.60 21.79
N GLU A 84 21.92 13.55 21.27
CA GLU A 84 23.13 14.00 21.98
C GLU A 84 23.12 15.53 22.18
N LEU A 85 22.74 16.29 21.16
CA LEU A 85 22.63 17.75 21.23
C LEU A 85 21.64 18.19 22.32
N LEU A 86 20.50 17.52 22.41
CA LEU A 86 19.44 17.89 23.35
C LEU A 86 19.72 17.47 24.80
N LEU A 87 20.70 16.59 25.07
CA LEU A 87 21.10 16.23 26.43
C LEU A 87 21.75 17.41 27.17
N TYR A 88 22.51 18.23 26.45
CA TYR A 88 23.24 19.37 27.01
C TYR A 88 22.50 20.69 26.86
N TRP A 89 21.28 20.66 26.31
CA TRP A 89 20.50 21.86 26.09
C TRP A 89 20.13 22.55 27.41
N ASN A 90 20.32 23.86 27.43
CA ASN A 90 19.73 24.77 28.41
C ASN A 90 19.29 26.07 27.68
N LEU A 91 18.57 26.94 28.39
CA LEU A 91 18.00 28.13 27.76
C LEU A 91 19.07 29.07 27.14
N ALA A 92 20.25 29.18 27.75
CA ALA A 92 21.33 30.04 27.24
C ALA A 92 21.96 29.49 25.95
N ASP A 93 21.99 28.17 25.79
CA ASP A 93 22.56 27.48 24.63
C ASP A 93 21.53 27.24 23.51
N THR A 94 20.32 27.81 23.61
CA THR A 94 19.23 27.57 22.64
C THR A 94 19.66 27.84 21.21
N ASP A 95 20.27 28.99 20.93
CA ASP A 95 20.66 29.36 19.56
C ASP A 95 21.64 28.36 18.97
N LYS A 96 22.68 28.02 19.73
CA LYS A 96 23.70 27.05 19.32
C LYS A 96 23.10 25.66 19.03
N VAL A 97 22.25 25.16 19.94
CA VAL A 97 21.63 23.83 19.76
C VAL A 97 20.68 23.82 18.57
N LEU A 98 19.97 24.91 18.32
CA LEU A 98 19.07 25.04 17.18
C LEU A 98 19.82 25.14 15.84
N ASP A 99 20.99 25.78 15.81
CA ASP A 99 21.85 25.84 14.62
C ASP A 99 22.41 24.44 14.29
N GLU A 100 22.89 23.69 15.29
CA GLU A 100 23.35 22.31 15.10
C GLU A 100 22.21 21.36 14.70
N LEU A 101 20.99 21.59 15.22
CA LEU A 101 19.78 20.89 14.79
C LEU A 101 19.42 21.22 13.33
N GLU A 102 19.54 22.48 12.90
CA GLU A 102 19.34 22.89 11.51
C GLU A 102 20.27 22.12 10.57
N GLU A 103 21.57 22.08 10.90
CA GLU A 103 22.55 21.35 10.11
C GLU A 103 22.22 19.86 10.02
N ALA A 104 21.89 19.21 11.15
CA ALA A 104 21.51 17.80 11.18
C ALA A 104 20.27 17.48 10.30
N LEU A 105 19.30 18.39 10.25
CA LEU A 105 18.12 18.27 9.38
C LEU A 105 18.51 18.42 7.91
N LEU A 106 19.36 19.39 7.56
CA LEU A 106 19.84 19.59 6.18
C LEU A 106 20.64 18.38 5.67
N VAL A 107 21.53 17.82 6.50
CA VAL A 107 22.29 16.58 6.20
C VAL A 107 21.35 15.39 5.97
N SER A 108 20.16 15.41 6.57
CA SER A 108 19.14 14.37 6.44
C SER A 108 18.15 14.62 5.29
N ASP A 109 18.51 15.44 4.31
CA ASP A 109 17.69 15.81 3.14
C ASP A 109 16.39 16.58 3.46
N PHE A 110 16.30 17.24 4.61
CA PHE A 110 15.22 18.20 4.85
C PHE A 110 15.47 19.47 4.04
N GLY A 111 14.53 19.84 3.18
CA GLY A 111 14.67 21.03 2.35
C GLY A 111 14.75 22.32 3.19
N PRO A 112 15.54 23.35 2.78
CA PRO A 112 15.81 24.54 3.60
C PRO A 112 14.56 25.23 4.15
N ARG A 113 13.51 25.34 3.33
CA ARG A 113 12.24 25.97 3.73
C ARG A 113 11.54 25.23 4.87
N ILE A 114 11.65 23.91 4.90
CA ILE A 114 11.01 23.07 5.91
C ILE A 114 11.85 23.14 7.19
N THR A 115 13.17 23.07 7.07
CA THR A 115 14.10 23.15 8.18
C THR A 115 13.94 24.46 8.95
N ILE A 116 14.03 25.61 8.27
CA ILE A 116 13.84 26.94 8.88
C ILE A 116 12.50 26.99 9.63
N LYS A 117 11.43 26.51 9.01
CA LYS A 117 10.10 26.51 9.62
C LYS A 117 10.03 25.67 10.89
N ILE A 118 10.70 24.53 10.93
CA ILE A 118 10.75 23.65 12.11
C ILE A 118 11.56 24.33 13.21
N VAL A 119 12.76 24.82 12.89
CA VAL A 119 13.69 25.42 13.84
C VAL A 119 13.11 26.69 14.48
N GLU A 120 12.55 27.59 13.67
CA GLU A 120 11.91 28.81 14.18
C GLU A 120 10.68 28.51 15.05
N SER A 121 9.89 27.49 14.69
CA SER A 121 8.77 27.06 15.53
C SER A 121 9.24 26.53 16.89
N LEU A 122 10.37 25.81 16.94
CA LEU A 122 10.95 25.34 18.20
C LEU A 122 11.52 26.52 19.01
N ARG A 123 12.21 27.45 18.35
CA ARG A 123 12.74 28.68 18.94
C ARG A 123 11.65 29.48 19.63
N GLU A 124 10.54 29.75 18.94
CA GLU A 124 9.39 30.47 19.48
C GLU A 124 8.79 29.76 20.71
N ASP A 125 8.62 28.44 20.65
CA ASP A 125 8.02 27.67 21.75
C ASP A 125 8.96 27.55 22.97
N ILE A 126 10.28 27.51 22.77
CA ILE A 126 11.29 27.59 23.83
C ILE A 126 11.25 28.97 24.50
N LEU A 127 11.32 30.05 23.71
CA LEU A 127 11.33 31.43 24.23
C LEU A 127 10.02 31.81 24.91
N ALA A 128 8.89 31.25 24.47
CA ALA A 128 7.59 31.38 25.11
C ALA A 128 7.45 30.53 26.40
N GLY A 129 8.48 29.75 26.77
CA GLY A 129 8.48 28.91 27.96
C GLY A 129 7.56 27.68 27.88
N LYS A 130 7.16 27.28 26.67
CA LYS A 130 6.32 26.09 26.44
C LYS A 130 7.13 24.81 26.43
N LEU A 131 8.38 24.88 25.99
CA LEU A 131 9.34 23.77 25.98
C LEU A 131 10.43 24.06 27.01
N LYS A 132 10.58 23.15 27.98
CA LYS A 132 11.42 23.34 29.17
C LYS A 132 12.50 22.28 29.33
N SER A 133 12.54 21.27 28.44
CA SER A 133 13.52 20.20 28.48
C SER A 133 13.84 19.65 27.10
N GLY A 134 15.04 19.07 26.94
CA GLY A 134 15.46 18.38 25.70
C GLY A 134 14.45 17.35 25.19
N PRO A 135 13.90 16.46 26.03
CA PRO A 135 12.84 15.53 25.62
C PRO A 135 11.58 16.21 25.07
N GLU A 136 11.14 17.33 25.67
CA GLU A 136 10.00 18.11 25.16
C GLU A 136 10.31 18.72 23.79
N ILE A 137 11.52 19.24 23.59
CA ILE A 137 11.97 19.77 22.30
C ILE A 137 11.99 18.67 21.23
N LYS A 138 12.48 17.47 21.57
CA LYS A 138 12.47 16.31 20.66
C LYS A 138 11.06 15.90 20.26
N ASP A 139 10.13 15.86 21.20
CA ASP A 139 8.74 15.51 20.91
C ASP A 139 8.02 16.62 20.13
N ALA A 140 8.35 17.89 20.38
CA ALA A 140 7.88 19.02 19.58
C ALA A 140 8.42 18.95 18.14
N LEU A 141 9.68 18.60 17.94
CA LEU A 141 10.27 18.36 16.61
C LEU A 141 9.49 17.28 15.85
N LYS A 142 9.27 16.13 16.48
CA LYS A 142 8.49 15.02 15.90
C LYS A 142 7.08 15.46 15.53
N LYS A 143 6.43 16.24 16.40
CA LYS A 143 5.10 16.79 16.16
C LYS A 143 5.10 17.76 14.96
N SER A 144 6.06 18.68 14.89
CA SER A 144 6.19 19.61 13.76
C SER A 144 6.36 18.89 12.43
N VAL A 145 7.19 17.84 12.38
CA VAL A 145 7.34 17.00 11.18
C VAL A 145 6.04 16.28 10.83
N LEU A 146 5.35 15.69 11.82
CA LEU A 146 4.07 15.01 11.61
C LEU A 146 2.98 15.95 11.08
N ASP A 147 2.91 17.15 11.64
CA ASP A 147 1.97 18.18 11.22
C ASP A 147 2.24 18.59 9.77
N LEU A 148 3.50 18.75 9.36
CA LEU A 148 3.83 19.06 7.97
C LEU A 148 3.41 17.94 7.00
N LEU A 149 3.50 16.69 7.40
CA LEU A 149 3.07 15.54 6.58
C LEU A 149 1.53 15.43 6.48
N THR A 150 0.80 15.87 7.50
CA THR A 150 -0.66 15.68 7.62
C THR A 150 -1.49 16.92 7.26
N LYS A 151 -0.91 18.13 7.31
CA LYS A 151 -1.60 19.43 7.11
C LYS A 151 -2.19 19.67 5.71
N LYS A 152 -2.02 18.74 4.76
CA LYS A 152 -2.48 18.88 3.37
C LYS A 152 -3.56 17.88 2.96
N GLY A 153 -4.63 17.70 3.75
CA GLY A 153 -5.80 16.88 3.34
C GLY A 153 -5.40 15.54 2.71
N SER A 154 -4.25 14.99 3.14
CA SER A 154 -3.44 14.08 2.36
C SER A 154 -4.02 12.70 2.59
N GLN A 155 -5.06 12.42 1.82
CA GLN A 155 -5.62 11.08 1.74
C GLN A 155 -4.54 10.21 1.09
N THR A 156 -3.80 9.49 1.93
CA THR A 156 -2.73 8.57 1.51
C THR A 156 -3.31 7.32 0.80
N GLU A 157 -4.61 7.07 0.99
CA GLU A 157 -5.34 6.02 0.32
C GLU A 157 -5.71 6.38 -1.12
N LEU A 158 -5.63 5.39 -2.00
CA LEU A 158 -6.00 5.51 -3.40
C LEU A 158 -7.53 5.68 -3.55
N ARG A 159 -7.98 6.84 -4.02
CA ARG A 159 -9.40 7.14 -4.22
C ARG A 159 -9.90 6.64 -5.56
N LEU A 160 -10.42 5.41 -5.56
CA LEU A 160 -10.96 4.78 -6.77
C LEU A 160 -12.46 5.04 -7.00
N GLY A 161 -13.16 5.61 -6.01
CA GLY A 161 -14.61 5.79 -6.05
C GLY A 161 -15.38 4.47 -6.19
N PHE A 162 -16.67 4.57 -6.54
CA PHE A 162 -17.55 3.40 -6.76
C PHE A 162 -17.78 3.08 -8.24
N ARG A 163 -17.63 4.08 -9.13
CA ARG A 163 -17.81 3.91 -10.57
C ARG A 163 -16.67 3.09 -11.16
N LYS A 164 -16.99 2.22 -12.11
CA LYS A 164 -16.03 1.34 -12.77
C LYS A 164 -16.05 1.55 -14.29
N PRO A 165 -14.89 1.45 -14.97
CA PRO A 165 -13.58 1.18 -14.37
C PRO A 165 -12.97 2.41 -13.71
N ALA A 166 -12.30 2.19 -12.57
CA ALA A 166 -11.40 3.20 -12.02
C ALA A 166 -10.08 3.16 -12.80
N VAL A 167 -9.56 4.33 -13.16
CA VAL A 167 -8.36 4.50 -13.99
C VAL A 167 -7.25 5.12 -13.14
N VAL A 168 -6.10 4.44 -13.10
CA VAL A 168 -4.89 4.94 -12.44
C VAL A 168 -3.78 5.07 -13.47
N MET A 169 -3.20 6.25 -13.59
CA MET A 169 -2.10 6.54 -14.49
C MET A 169 -0.81 6.77 -13.71
N ILE A 170 0.25 6.04 -14.06
CA ILE A 170 1.59 6.21 -13.46
C ILE A 170 2.50 6.97 -14.41
N VAL A 171 3.07 8.09 -13.93
CA VAL A 171 3.92 9.02 -14.67
C VAL A 171 5.23 9.29 -13.93
N GLY A 172 6.22 9.84 -14.64
CA GLY A 172 7.53 10.20 -14.08
C GLY A 172 8.70 10.00 -15.05
N VAL A 173 9.90 10.35 -14.63
CA VAL A 173 11.13 10.27 -15.43
C VAL A 173 11.74 8.86 -15.47
N ASN A 174 12.73 8.64 -16.33
CA ASN A 174 13.45 7.36 -16.43
C ASN A 174 14.23 7.08 -15.13
N GLY A 175 14.42 5.81 -14.80
CA GLY A 175 15.09 5.39 -13.55
C GLY A 175 14.22 5.42 -12.29
N GLY A 176 13.14 6.21 -12.25
CA GLY A 176 12.26 6.32 -11.07
C GLY A 176 11.39 5.10 -10.73
N GLY A 177 11.61 3.94 -11.36
CA GLY A 177 10.92 2.70 -11.01
C GLY A 177 9.43 2.63 -11.36
N LYS A 178 8.95 3.39 -12.36
CA LYS A 178 7.51 3.44 -12.76
C LYS A 178 6.89 2.08 -13.05
N THR A 179 7.49 1.31 -13.97
CA THR A 179 6.97 -0.01 -14.39
C THR A 179 6.97 -1.00 -13.21
N THR A 180 8.04 -0.99 -12.42
CA THR A 180 8.16 -1.80 -11.19
C THR A 180 7.09 -1.44 -10.17
N SER A 181 6.86 -0.14 -9.95
CA SER A 181 5.85 0.35 -9.00
C SER A 181 4.44 0.01 -9.47
N LEU A 182 4.17 0.06 -10.78
CA LEU A 182 2.91 -0.38 -11.35
C LEU A 182 2.65 -1.86 -11.06
N GLY A 183 3.62 -2.72 -11.35
CA GLY A 183 3.50 -4.16 -11.10
C GLY A 183 3.27 -4.47 -9.61
N LYS A 184 4.00 -3.81 -8.71
CA LYS A 184 3.79 -3.90 -7.25
C LYS A 184 2.38 -3.45 -6.85
N LEU A 185 1.89 -2.35 -7.40
CA LEU A 185 0.54 -1.85 -7.14
C LEU A 185 -0.53 -2.81 -7.63
N ALA A 186 -0.40 -3.32 -8.86
CA ALA A 186 -1.33 -4.29 -9.42
C ALA A 186 -1.39 -5.58 -8.59
N HIS A 187 -0.23 -6.10 -8.17
CA HIS A 187 -0.17 -7.25 -7.27
C HIS A 187 -0.89 -6.99 -5.94
N ARG A 188 -0.67 -5.81 -5.33
CA ARG A 188 -1.36 -5.41 -4.09
C ARG A 188 -2.87 -5.34 -4.28
N LEU A 189 -3.34 -4.73 -5.38
CA LEU A 189 -4.78 -4.59 -5.67
C LEU A 189 -5.44 -5.93 -6.02
N LYS A 190 -4.74 -6.80 -6.76
CA LYS A 190 -5.19 -8.15 -7.11
C LYS A 190 -5.31 -9.04 -5.87
N LYS A 191 -4.33 -8.98 -4.95
CA LYS A 191 -4.43 -9.64 -3.63
C LYS A 191 -5.62 -9.16 -2.81
N GLY A 192 -6.04 -7.91 -2.99
CA GLY A 192 -7.27 -7.35 -2.43
C GLY A 192 -8.56 -7.73 -3.18
N GLY A 193 -8.51 -8.69 -4.11
CA GLY A 193 -9.67 -9.17 -4.87
C GLY A 193 -10.12 -8.28 -6.02
N SER A 194 -9.35 -7.24 -6.37
CA SER A 194 -9.69 -6.38 -7.52
C SER A 194 -9.34 -7.08 -8.83
N LYS A 195 -10.22 -7.04 -9.84
CA LYS A 195 -9.81 -7.37 -11.21
C LYS A 195 -9.01 -6.22 -11.77
N ILE A 196 -7.91 -6.51 -12.44
CA ILE A 196 -6.94 -5.52 -12.91
C ILE A 196 -6.62 -5.83 -14.37
N LEU A 197 -6.76 -4.81 -15.20
CA LEU A 197 -6.27 -4.77 -16.57
C LEU A 197 -5.15 -3.72 -16.62
N MET A 198 -3.96 -4.14 -17.03
CA MET A 198 -2.81 -3.26 -17.26
C MET A 198 -2.81 -2.75 -18.70
N ALA A 199 -2.32 -1.54 -18.95
CA ALA A 199 -2.05 -1.04 -20.29
C ALA A 199 -0.61 -0.54 -20.42
N ALA A 200 0.13 -1.10 -21.38
CA ALA A 200 1.50 -0.72 -21.71
C ALA A 200 1.53 0.52 -22.63
N GLY A 201 1.33 1.70 -22.05
CA GLY A 201 1.46 2.98 -22.76
C GLY A 201 2.84 3.63 -22.65
N ASP A 202 3.87 2.91 -22.20
CA ASP A 202 5.27 3.36 -22.26
C ASP A 202 5.84 2.91 -23.61
N THR A 203 5.42 3.59 -24.68
CA THR A 203 5.75 3.23 -26.08
C THR A 203 7.13 3.72 -26.51
N PHE A 204 7.72 4.65 -25.77
CA PHE A 204 9.05 5.20 -26.06
C PHE A 204 10.17 4.23 -25.66
N ARG A 205 9.99 3.51 -24.54
CA ARG A 205 10.98 2.57 -24.03
C ARG A 205 10.64 1.16 -24.48
N ALA A 206 11.33 0.66 -25.50
CA ALA A 206 11.10 -0.68 -26.06
C ALA A 206 11.00 -1.79 -24.99
N ALA A 207 11.95 -1.80 -24.03
CA ALA A 207 11.98 -2.81 -22.95
C ALA A 207 10.91 -2.61 -21.86
N ALA A 208 10.21 -1.47 -21.81
CA ALA A 208 9.22 -1.21 -20.78
C ALA A 208 7.93 -2.02 -21.01
N SER A 209 7.55 -2.27 -22.27
CA SER A 209 6.42 -3.15 -22.59
C SER A 209 6.71 -4.58 -22.16
N ASP A 210 7.83 -5.15 -22.61
CA ASP A 210 8.22 -6.52 -22.28
C ASP A 210 8.36 -6.71 -20.74
N GLN A 211 8.91 -5.72 -20.04
CA GLN A 211 8.98 -5.74 -18.58
C GLN A 211 7.59 -5.73 -17.92
N LEU A 212 6.63 -4.98 -18.48
CA LEU A 212 5.29 -4.89 -17.93
C LEU A 212 4.49 -6.17 -18.19
N GLU A 213 4.71 -6.84 -19.32
CA GLU A 213 4.14 -8.17 -19.60
C GLU A 213 4.57 -9.19 -18.54
N ILE A 214 5.86 -9.22 -18.17
CA ILE A 214 6.35 -10.06 -17.07
C ILE A 214 5.66 -9.72 -15.73
N TRP A 215 5.41 -8.44 -15.46
CA TRP A 215 4.67 -8.04 -14.25
C TRP A 215 3.19 -8.44 -14.29
N ALA A 216 2.55 -8.37 -15.46
CA ALA A 216 1.18 -8.80 -15.66
C ALA A 216 1.04 -10.30 -15.38
N GLU A 217 1.94 -11.12 -15.94
CA GLU A 217 2.00 -12.55 -15.69
C GLU A 217 2.21 -12.86 -14.20
N ARG A 218 3.23 -12.25 -13.57
CA ARG A 218 3.53 -12.44 -12.14
C ARG A 218 2.37 -12.06 -11.21
N ALA A 219 1.60 -11.04 -11.58
CA ALA A 219 0.46 -10.58 -10.81
C ALA A 219 -0.87 -11.27 -11.21
N GLY A 220 -0.87 -12.13 -12.23
CA GLY A 220 -2.09 -12.72 -12.79
C GLY A 220 -3.09 -11.68 -13.30
N CYS A 221 -2.59 -10.63 -13.96
CA CYS A 221 -3.39 -9.54 -14.52
C CYS A 221 -3.41 -9.62 -16.04
N GLU A 222 -4.52 -9.19 -16.64
CA GLU A 222 -4.60 -9.02 -18.09
C GLU A 222 -3.81 -7.78 -18.51
N ILE A 223 -3.28 -7.76 -19.73
CA ILE A 223 -2.51 -6.62 -20.26
C ILE A 223 -2.89 -6.30 -21.70
N VAL A 224 -3.00 -5.01 -21.99
CA VAL A 224 -3.08 -4.46 -23.35
C VAL A 224 -1.71 -3.89 -23.72
N VAL A 225 -1.16 -4.34 -24.85
CA VAL A 225 0.11 -3.88 -25.40
C VAL A 225 -0.11 -3.17 -26.72
N ALA A 226 0.78 -2.22 -27.05
CA ALA A 226 0.75 -1.58 -28.37
C ALA A 226 0.99 -2.63 -29.46
N GLN A 227 0.28 -2.53 -30.59
CA GLN A 227 0.55 -3.37 -31.74
C GLN A 227 1.97 -3.09 -32.21
N LYS A 228 2.86 -4.08 -32.14
CA LYS A 228 4.14 -4.03 -32.84
C LYS A 228 3.79 -3.98 -34.34
N GLU A 229 4.17 -2.92 -35.06
CA GLU A 229 4.21 -2.96 -36.51
C GLU A 229 5.14 -4.12 -36.90
N LYS A 230 4.57 -5.31 -37.12
CA LYS A 230 5.23 -6.30 -37.94
C LYS A 230 5.21 -5.70 -39.34
N ALA A 231 6.29 -5.02 -39.71
CA ALA A 231 6.64 -4.89 -41.12
C ALA A 231 6.64 -6.32 -41.66
N LYS A 232 5.55 -6.71 -42.32
CA LYS A 232 5.56 -7.87 -43.20
C LYS A 232 6.59 -7.51 -44.25
N ALA A 233 7.82 -8.01 -44.10
CA ALA A 233 8.68 -8.21 -45.24
C ALA A 233 7.89 -9.14 -46.16
N SER A 234 7.25 -8.57 -47.17
CA SER A 234 6.64 -9.30 -48.26
C SER A 234 7.76 -10.04 -48.97
N SER A 235 7.90 -11.32 -48.64
CA SER A 235 8.51 -12.30 -49.52
C SER A 235 7.69 -12.35 -50.82
N GLY A 236 8.33 -12.03 -51.95
CA GLY A 236 7.85 -12.34 -53.29
C GLY A 236 7.70 -11.12 -54.21
N CYS A 237 8.72 -10.82 -55.00
CA CYS A 237 8.85 -11.31 -56.37
C CYS A 237 10.32 -11.23 -56.81
#